data_AF-A0A3D3ICV5-F1
#
_entry.id   AF-A0A3D3ICV5-F1
#
_cell.length_a   1.000
_cell.length_b   1.000
_cell.length_c   1.000
_cell.angle_alpha   90.00
_cell.angle_beta   90.00
_cell.angle_gamma   90.00
#
_symmetry.space_group_name_H-M   'P 1'
#
loop_
_entity.id
_entity.type
_entity.pdbx_description
1 polymer ?
#
loop_
_entity_poly.entity_id
_entity_poly.type
_entity_poly.pdbx_seq_one_letter_code
_entity_poly.pdbx_strand_id
1 'polypeptide(L)'
;MLLTDTLNLETRVVKFPNRNERNSIKKLIDYDSFCGLQESKKNMDLKEVTVIELQQLRENGEDFQLIDVREQYEREICHINGEHIPLAEIP
;
A
#
# COMPACT_ATOMS: atom_id res chain seq x y z
N MET A 1 -13.00 18.11 20.93
CA MET A 1 -14.07 17.59 20.04
C MET A 1 -15.02 16.77 20.88
N LEU A 2 -16.32 16.89 20.62
CA LEU A 2 -17.34 16.09 21.27
C LEU A 2 -17.79 15.02 20.28
N LEU A 3 -17.72 13.76 20.67
CA LEU A 3 -18.30 12.65 19.94
C LEU A 3 -19.58 12.25 20.66
N THR A 4 -20.67 12.14 19.92
CA THR A 4 -21.97 11.73 20.47
C THR A 4 -22.48 10.55 19.67
N ASP A 5 -22.76 9.45 20.35
CA ASP A 5 -23.52 8.32 19.82
C ASP A 5 -25.01 8.63 20.03
N THR A 6 -25.73 8.92 18.94
CA THR A 6 -27.16 9.25 18.97
C THR A 6 -28.07 8.06 19.23
N LEU A 7 -27.61 6.82 19.00
CA LEU A 7 -28.41 5.62 19.20
C LEU A 7 -28.45 5.23 20.68
N ASN A 8 -27.32 5.33 21.36
CA ASN A 8 -27.18 5.00 22.78
C ASN A 8 -27.22 6.23 23.70
N LEU A 9 -27.34 7.43 23.14
CA LEU A 9 -27.27 8.71 23.85
C LEU A 9 -25.98 8.88 24.67
N GLU A 10 -24.89 8.26 24.22
CA GLU A 10 -23.59 8.35 24.88
C GLU A 10 -22.77 9.50 24.33
N THR A 11 -22.01 10.17 25.19
CA THR A 11 -21.17 11.30 24.78
C THR A 11 -19.76 11.14 25.32
N ARG A 12 -18.76 11.32 24.45
CA ARG A 12 -17.34 11.27 24.78
C ARG A 12 -16.64 12.56 24.36
N VAL A 13 -15.91 13.16 25.30
CA VAL A 13 -15.07 14.33 25.03
C VAL A 13 -13.68 13.87 24.63
N VAL A 14 -13.30 14.12 23.38
CA VAL A 14 -11.94 13.93 22.88
C VAL A 14 -11.17 15.23 23.06
N LYS A 15 -10.12 15.18 23.88
CA LYS A 15 -9.18 16.29 24.05
C LYS A 15 -8.16 16.24 22.92
N PHE A 16 -7.94 17.37 22.26
CA PHE A 16 -6.82 17.53 21.34
C PHE A 16 -5.63 18.10 22.10
N PRO A 17 -4.41 17.58 21.89
CA PRO A 17 -3.21 18.21 22.42
C PRO A 17 -3.04 19.61 21.83
N ASN A 18 -2.45 20.52 22.60
CA ASN A 18 -2.23 21.89 22.17
C ASN A 18 -1.38 21.92 20.90
N ARG A 19 -1.74 22.76 19.92
CA ARG A 19 -0.99 22.89 18.66
C ARG A 19 0.49 23.23 18.90
N ASN A 20 0.77 24.00 19.96
CA ASN A 20 2.12 24.42 20.34
C ASN A 20 2.89 23.36 21.18
N GLU A 21 2.20 22.31 21.65
CA GLU A 21 2.81 21.15 22.33
C GLU A 21 3.19 20.03 21.36
N ARG A 22 2.83 20.16 20.07
CA ARG A 22 3.28 19.20 19.07
C ARG A 22 4.80 19.32 18.94
N ASN A 23 5.50 18.22 19.18
CA ASN A 23 6.91 18.12 18.82
C ASN A 23 7.06 18.50 17.35
N SER A 24 7.93 19.46 17.04
CA SER A 24 8.28 19.76 15.66
C SER A 24 8.78 18.48 15.00
N ILE A 25 8.39 18.27 13.73
CA ILE A 25 8.90 17.15 12.94
C ILE A 25 10.40 17.40 12.74
N LYS A 26 11.23 16.77 13.58
CA LYS A 26 12.69 16.94 13.56
C LYS A 26 13.34 16.11 12.47
N LYS A 27 12.70 15.02 12.06
CA LYS A 27 13.17 14.07 11.04
C LYS A 27 11.97 13.44 10.35
N LEU A 28 12.19 12.97 9.12
CA LEU A 28 11.23 12.09 8.44
C LEU A 28 11.05 10.82 9.27
N ILE A 29 9.84 10.25 9.20
CA ILE A 29 9.61 8.91 9.75
C ILE A 29 10.56 7.92 9.07
N ASP A 30 10.98 6.91 9.82
CA ASP A 30 11.76 5.82 9.25
C ASP A 30 10.84 5.03 8.30
N TYR A 31 11.03 5.27 7.01
CA TYR A 31 10.23 4.68 5.94
C TYR A 31 10.41 3.17 5.90
N ASP A 32 11.61 2.66 6.20
CA ASP A 32 11.89 1.23 6.19
C ASP A 32 11.13 0.52 7.31
N SER A 33 11.06 1.14 8.49
CA SER A 33 10.25 0.65 9.61
C SER A 33 8.75 0.75 9.32
N PHE A 34 8.30 1.85 8.71
CA PHE A 34 6.89 2.05 8.34
C PHE A 34 6.44 1.07 7.25
N CYS A 35 7.32 0.77 6.28
CA CYS A 35 7.09 -0.19 5.21
C CYS A 35 7.33 -1.64 5.63
N GLY A 36 7.67 -1.92 6.90
CA GLY A 36 7.87 -3.28 7.41
C GLY A 36 9.14 -3.97 6.89
N LEU A 37 10.07 -3.22 6.28
CA LEU A 37 11.30 -3.76 5.69
C LEU A 37 12.33 -4.20 6.75
N GLN A 38 12.17 -3.78 8.01
CA GLN A 38 13.11 -4.12 9.09
C GLN A 38 12.91 -5.53 9.68
N GLU A 39 11.77 -6.20 9.48
CA GLU A 39 11.46 -7.48 10.16
C GLU A 39 11.48 -8.74 9.28
N SER A 40 11.87 -8.66 8.00
CA SER A 40 11.94 -9.86 7.17
C SER A 40 13.17 -9.92 6.27
N LYS A 41 14.34 -10.14 6.88
CA LYS A 41 15.33 -11.06 6.28
C LYS A 41 14.85 -12.52 6.38
N LYS A 42 13.56 -12.76 6.12
CA LYS A 42 13.06 -14.09 5.81
C LYS A 42 13.34 -14.21 4.32
N ASN A 43 14.37 -14.96 3.96
CA ASN A 43 14.63 -15.37 2.59
C ASN A 43 13.37 -16.08 2.07
N MET A 44 12.44 -15.30 1.52
CA MET A 44 11.39 -15.81 0.68
C MET A 44 12.07 -15.88 -0.68
N ASP A 45 12.24 -17.09 -1.23
CA ASP A 45 12.74 -17.36 -2.59
C ASP A 45 11.74 -16.85 -3.65
N LEU A 46 11.26 -15.62 -3.47
CA LEU A 46 10.43 -14.90 -4.40
C LEU A 46 11.37 -14.37 -5.48
N LYS A 47 11.20 -14.89 -6.68
CA LYS A 47 11.87 -14.38 -7.86
C LYS A 47 11.27 -13.01 -8.16
N GLU A 48 12.08 -11.98 -7.96
CA GLU A 48 11.75 -10.62 -8.36
C GLU A 48 12.29 -10.36 -9.77
N VAL A 49 11.60 -9.47 -10.50
CA VAL A 49 12.03 -9.01 -11.82
C VAL A 49 12.03 -7.49 -11.82
N THR A 50 13.09 -6.89 -12.37
CA THR A 50 13.18 -5.45 -12.51
C THR A 50 12.33 -4.95 -13.67
N VAL A 51 12.00 -3.65 -13.66
CA VAL A 51 11.25 -3.02 -14.75
C VAL A 51 11.98 -3.15 -16.10
N ILE A 52 13.31 -3.09 -16.08
CA ILE A 52 14.16 -3.18 -17.28
C ILE A 52 14.08 -4.59 -17.87
N GLU A 53 14.18 -5.63 -17.02
CA GLU A 53 14.06 -7.02 -17.46
C GLU A 53 12.66 -7.32 -17.99
N LEU A 54 11.60 -6.81 -17.33
CA LEU A 54 10.23 -6.95 -17.82
C LEU A 54 10.05 -6.31 -19.20
N GLN A 55 10.67 -5.16 -19.45
CA GLN A 55 10.67 -4.53 -20.76
C GLN A 55 11.38 -5.40 -21.80
N GLN A 56 12.55 -5.96 -21.46
CA GLN A 56 13.29 -6.86 -22.36
C GLN A 56 12.48 -8.12 -22.69
N LEU A 57 11.80 -8.73 -21.71
CA LEU A 57 10.92 -9.89 -21.94
C LEU A 57 9.82 -9.57 -22.96
N ARG A 58 9.23 -8.37 -22.86
CA ARG A 58 8.22 -7.88 -23.81
C ARG A 58 8.78 -7.67 -25.21
N GLU A 59 9.96 -7.07 -25.30
CA GLU A 59 10.62 -6.77 -26.58
C GLU A 59 11.12 -8.04 -27.28
N ASN A 60 11.56 -9.03 -26.52
CA ASN A 60 12.03 -10.33 -27.01
C ASN A 60 10.87 -11.25 -27.43
N GLY A 61 9.63 -10.92 -27.07
CA GLY A 61 8.45 -11.74 -27.37
C GLY A 61 8.42 -13.06 -26.60
N GLU A 62 9.01 -13.09 -25.40
CA GLU A 62 8.98 -14.25 -24.52
C GLU A 62 7.54 -14.57 -24.10
N ASP A 63 7.25 -15.86 -23.90
CA ASP A 63 5.94 -16.30 -23.42
C ASP A 63 5.86 -16.14 -21.89
N PHE A 64 5.16 -15.10 -21.44
CA PHE A 64 4.92 -14.85 -20.03
C PHE A 64 3.52 -14.27 -19.79
N GLN A 65 2.94 -14.60 -18.64
CA GLN A 65 1.67 -14.07 -18.20
C GLN A 65 1.90 -12.95 -17.17
N LEU A 66 1.30 -11.79 -17.41
CA LEU A 66 1.37 -10.64 -16.52
C LEU A 66 0.03 -10.47 -15.82
N ILE A 67 0.02 -10.61 -14.49
CA ILE A 67 -1.19 -10.50 -13.67
C ILE A 67 -1.13 -9.19 -12.88
N ASP A 68 -2.15 -8.36 -13.05
CA ASP A 68 -2.40 -7.14 -12.29
C ASP A 68 -3.37 -7.47 -11.14
N VAL A 69 -2.87 -7.38 -9.90
CA VAL A 69 -3.62 -7.73 -8.68
C VAL A 69 -4.24 -6.52 -7.96
N ARG A 70 -4.13 -5.33 -8.57
CA ARG A 70 -4.66 -4.08 -8.02
C ARG A 70 -6.17 -4.00 -8.09
N GLU A 71 -6.74 -3.04 -7.36
CA GLU A 71 -8.16 -2.75 -7.43
C GLU A 71 -8.56 -2.13 -8.78
N GLN A 72 -9.82 -2.30 -9.18
CA GLN A 72 -10.35 -1.83 -10.46
C GLN A 72 -10.09 -0.32 -10.68
N TYR A 73 -10.35 0.51 -9.66
CA TYR A 73 -10.18 1.96 -9.77
C TYR A 73 -8.71 2.38 -9.94
N GLU A 74 -7.74 1.58 -9.47
CA GLU A 74 -6.31 1.85 -9.66
C GLU A 74 -5.86 1.50 -11.08
N ARG A 75 -6.40 0.41 -11.62
CA ARG A 75 -6.13 -0.03 -12.99
C ARG A 75 -6.68 0.93 -14.03
N GLU A 76 -7.84 1.54 -13.77
CA GLU A 76 -8.47 2.53 -14.64
C GLU A 76 -7.61 3.80 -14.85
N ILE A 77 -6.76 4.14 -13.88
CA ILE A 77 -5.82 5.26 -13.99
C ILE A 77 -4.73 4.93 -15.01
N CYS A 78 -4.11 3.75 -14.87
CA CYS A 78 -3.10 3.25 -15.79
C CYS A 78 -2.82 1.75 -15.59
N HIS A 79 -2.40 1.08 -16.67
CA HIS A 79 -1.98 -0.31 -16.63
C HIS A 79 -0.94 -0.63 -17.70
N ILE A 80 -0.23 -1.74 -17.52
CA ILE A 80 0.83 -2.21 -18.43
C ILE A 80 0.39 -3.38 -19.33
N ASN A 81 -0.92 -3.50 -19.55
CA ASN A 81 -1.58 -4.54 -20.37
C ASN A 81 -1.48 -5.96 -19.79
N GLY A 82 -1.49 -6.08 -18.46
CA GLY A 82 -1.66 -7.37 -17.79
C GLY A 82 -3.13 -7.81 -17.72
N GLU A 83 -3.33 -9.11 -17.56
CA GLU A 83 -4.59 -9.72 -17.14
C GLU A 83 -4.92 -9.26 -15.72
N HIS A 84 -6.17 -8.95 -15.43
CA HIS A 84 -6.56 -8.35 -14.16
C HIS A 84 -7.34 -9.31 -13.31
N ILE A 85 -6.77 -9.59 -12.15
CA ILE A 85 -7.29 -10.53 -11.16
C ILE A 85 -7.11 -9.83 -9.80
N PRO A 86 -8.09 -9.02 -9.37
CA PRO A 86 -8.00 -8.28 -8.10
C PRO A 86 -7.76 -9.21 -6.93
N LEU A 87 -6.80 -8.87 -6.05
CA LEU A 87 -6.46 -9.72 -4.90
C LEU A 87 -7.68 -9.97 -4.00
N ALA A 88 -8.55 -8.97 -3.85
CA ALA A 88 -9.76 -9.05 -3.03
C ALA A 88 -10.80 -10.08 -3.53
N GLU A 89 -10.73 -10.50 -4.79
CA GLU A 89 -11.64 -11.47 -5.39
C GLU A 89 -11.12 -12.92 -5.31
N ILE A 90 -9.91 -13.12 -4.77
CA ILE A 90 -9.28 -14.42 -4.62
C ILE A 90 -9.78 -15.08 -3.31
N PRO A 91 -10.31 -16.32 -3.37
CA PRO A 91 -10.86 -17.03 -2.21
C PRO A 91 -9.83 -17.48 -1.17
#